data_AF-A0A0D2RP96-F1
#
_entry.id   AF-A0A0D2RP96-F1
#
_cell.length_a   1.000
_cell.length_b   1.000
_cell.length_c   1.000
_cell.angle_alpha   90.00
_cell.angle_beta   90.00
_cell.angle_gamma   90.00
#
_symmetry.space_group_name_H-M   'P 1'
#
loop_
_entity.id
_entity.type
_entity.pdbx_description
1 polymer ?
#
loop_
_entity_poly.entity_id
_entity_poly.type
_entity_poly.pdbx_seq_one_letter_code
_entity_poly.pdbx_strand_id
1 'polypeptide(L)'
;MKRLRSYYMQFRHNNNQAMERKWIFPLAVGSIVSLFLLFLTTLTSFDGSPFLFFYRSSAVTGGSSPFVENQLKPIPISTLPPPPRFAYLISGSAGDCRMLKRTLLALYHPLNQYVVHLDREASSEERLDLEKFVKDHPVFNKVGNVRMIVKANLVTYRGPTMVANTLHAAAILLKEGGDWDWFINLSASDYPLVTQDDLLHTFSYLPRDLNFIDHTSNIGWKEFQRAKPIIIDPGLYSMRKADVFWVTQKRSVPTAFKLFTGSAWMALSRPFVDYCIWGWDNLPRTVLMYYANFLSSPEGLLTCNG
;
A
#
# COMPACT_ATOMS: atom_id res chain seq x y z
N MET A 1 35.95 0.45 -85.18
CA MET A 1 34.86 0.17 -84.23
C MET A 1 34.22 1.44 -83.63
N LYS A 2 33.66 2.35 -84.45
CA LYS A 2 32.96 3.56 -83.96
C LYS A 2 31.51 3.73 -84.48
N ARG A 3 31.00 2.79 -85.28
CA ARG A 3 29.62 2.85 -85.85
C ARG A 3 28.56 2.02 -85.12
N LEU A 4 28.92 1.25 -84.08
CA LEU A 4 27.96 0.40 -83.35
C LEU A 4 27.38 1.01 -82.06
N ARG A 5 27.95 2.11 -81.55
CA ARG A 5 27.47 2.74 -80.30
C ARG A 5 26.27 3.67 -80.47
N SER A 6 26.06 4.25 -81.66
CA SER A 6 24.97 5.21 -81.88
C SER A 6 23.59 4.55 -82.04
N TYR A 7 23.55 3.29 -82.50
CA TYR A 7 22.29 2.55 -82.69
C TYR A 7 21.66 2.09 -81.36
N TYR A 8 22.48 1.81 -80.34
CA TYR A 8 22.01 1.34 -79.04
C TYR A 8 21.50 2.45 -78.11
N MET A 9 21.98 3.69 -78.27
CA MET A 9 21.54 4.82 -77.43
C MET A 9 20.18 5.36 -77.88
N GLN A 10 19.86 5.31 -79.18
CA GLN A 10 18.60 5.84 -79.70
C GLN A 10 17.41 4.91 -79.44
N PHE A 11 17.64 3.60 -79.35
CA PHE A 11 16.59 2.62 -78.98
C PHE A 11 16.22 2.66 -77.50
N ARG A 12 17.17 3.04 -76.63
CA ARG A 12 16.95 3.11 -75.17
C ARG A 12 16.15 4.35 -74.74
N HIS A 13 16.22 5.44 -75.49
CA HIS A 13 15.47 6.65 -75.15
C HIS A 13 13.99 6.59 -75.58
N ASN A 14 13.67 5.91 -76.69
CA ASN A 14 12.29 5.78 -77.16
C ASN A 14 11.43 4.80 -76.34
N ASN A 15 12.05 3.77 -75.73
CA ASN A 15 11.32 2.79 -74.92
C ASN A 15 11.00 3.28 -73.49
N ASN A 16 11.72 4.28 -72.97
CA ASN A 16 11.47 4.79 -71.62
C ASN A 16 10.28 5.76 -71.57
N GLN A 17 9.99 6.52 -72.63
CA GLN A 17 8.81 7.40 -72.67
C GLN A 17 7.48 6.63 -72.81
N ALA A 18 7.50 5.42 -73.39
CA ALA A 18 6.29 4.59 -73.52
C ALA A 18 5.95 3.80 -72.23
N MET A 19 6.90 3.66 -71.30
CA MET A 19 6.74 2.87 -70.07
C MET A 19 6.17 3.70 -68.90
N GLU A 20 6.36 5.02 -68.89
CA GLU A 20 5.88 5.89 -67.80
C GLU A 20 4.36 6.08 -67.76
N ARG A 21 3.63 5.93 -68.87
CA ARG A 21 2.17 6.16 -68.89
C ARG A 21 1.29 4.95 -68.56
N LYS A 22 1.83 3.73 -68.60
CA LYS A 22 1.01 2.51 -68.47
C LYS A 22 0.60 2.17 -67.04
N TRP A 23 1.35 2.63 -66.04
CA TRP A 23 1.06 2.38 -64.63
C TRP A 23 0.19 3.46 -63.97
N ILE A 24 0.09 4.64 -64.59
CA ILE A 24 -0.66 5.77 -64.06
C ILE A 24 -2.17 5.47 -64.05
N PHE A 25 -2.69 4.85 -65.12
CA PHE A 25 -4.10 4.50 -65.23
C PHE A 25 -4.57 3.47 -64.18
N PRO A 26 -3.93 2.30 -63.99
CA PRO A 26 -4.36 1.35 -62.97
C PRO A 26 -4.20 1.90 -61.54
N LEU A 27 -3.21 2.75 -61.30
CA LEU A 27 -2.97 3.35 -59.99
C LEU A 27 -4.00 4.46 -59.67
N ALA A 28 -4.40 5.26 -60.66
CA ALA A 28 -5.47 6.23 -60.52
C ALA A 28 -6.83 5.55 -60.29
N VAL A 29 -7.14 4.48 -61.03
CA VAL A 29 -8.37 3.70 -60.84
C VAL A 29 -8.39 3.03 -59.47
N GLY A 30 -7.27 2.44 -59.02
CA GLY A 30 -7.17 1.86 -57.69
C GLY A 30 -7.35 2.88 -56.56
N SER A 31 -6.80 4.09 -56.73
CA SER A 31 -6.96 5.18 -55.78
C SER A 31 -8.40 5.68 -55.69
N ILE A 32 -9.09 5.83 -56.84
CA ILE A 32 -10.49 6.24 -56.90
C ILE A 32 -11.41 5.18 -56.25
N VAL A 33 -11.16 3.89 -56.51
CA VAL A 33 -11.94 2.80 -55.89
C VAL A 33 -11.71 2.76 -54.38
N SER A 34 -10.48 2.96 -53.91
CA SER A 34 -10.16 3.01 -52.48
C SER A 34 -10.85 4.19 -51.76
N LEU A 35 -10.81 5.38 -52.37
CA LEU A 35 -11.50 6.56 -51.85
C LEU A 35 -13.03 6.39 -51.85
N PHE A 36 -13.57 5.74 -52.88
CA PHE A 36 -15.01 5.44 -52.95
C PHE A 36 -15.43 4.42 -51.87
N LEU A 37 -14.63 3.40 -51.60
CA LEU A 37 -14.89 2.44 -50.53
C LEU A 37 -14.81 3.09 -49.14
N LEU A 38 -13.82 3.95 -48.90
CA LEU A 38 -13.71 4.73 -47.65
C LEU A 38 -14.91 5.68 -47.47
N PHE A 39 -15.37 6.32 -48.54
CA PHE A 39 -16.57 7.15 -48.51
C PHE A 39 -17.85 6.33 -48.24
N LEU A 40 -17.92 5.08 -48.71
CA LEU A 40 -19.05 4.20 -48.42
C LEU A 40 -19.07 3.74 -46.95
N THR A 41 -17.91 3.58 -46.32
CA THR A 41 -17.81 3.27 -44.88
C THR A 41 -18.22 4.44 -43.97
N THR A 42 -18.02 5.69 -44.42
CA THR A 42 -18.45 6.86 -43.65
C THR A 42 -19.94 7.16 -43.83
N LEU A 43 -20.53 6.83 -44.98
CA LEU A 43 -21.98 6.97 -45.22
C LEU A 43 -22.84 5.92 -44.50
N THR A 44 -22.28 4.74 -44.19
CA THR A 44 -23.00 3.65 -43.52
C THR A 44 -22.88 3.69 -41.99
N SER A 45 -22.11 4.64 -41.45
CA SER A 45 -21.96 4.85 -40.01
C SER A 45 -23.00 5.85 -39.49
N PHE A 46 -24.30 5.49 -39.57
CA PHE A 46 -25.35 6.15 -38.79
C PHE A 46 -25.81 5.31 -37.59
N ASP A 47 -25.31 4.08 -37.45
CA ASP A 47 -25.43 3.28 -36.22
C ASP A 47 -24.26 2.27 -36.20
N GLY A 48 -23.36 2.40 -35.23
CA GLY A 48 -22.03 1.80 -35.24
C GLY A 48 -21.99 0.26 -35.16
N SER A 49 -21.96 -0.43 -36.30
CA SER A 49 -21.52 -1.83 -36.36
C SER A 49 -20.69 -2.13 -37.62
N PRO A 50 -19.41 -2.53 -37.52
CA PRO A 50 -18.63 -2.96 -38.67
C PRO A 50 -18.96 -4.41 -39.06
N PHE A 51 -19.31 -4.60 -40.34
CA PHE A 51 -19.53 -5.89 -40.97
C PHE A 51 -18.21 -6.58 -41.31
N LEU A 52 -17.80 -7.55 -40.49
CA LEU A 52 -17.00 -8.69 -40.96
C LEU A 52 -17.78 -9.97 -40.69
N PHE A 53 -18.36 -10.50 -41.77
CA PHE A 53 -19.04 -11.78 -41.85
C PHE A 53 -18.05 -12.94 -41.66
N PHE A 54 -17.80 -13.36 -40.43
CA PHE A 54 -17.37 -14.74 -40.16
C PHE A 54 -18.05 -15.24 -38.88
N TYR A 55 -18.64 -16.44 -38.99
CA TYR A 55 -19.41 -17.20 -37.99
C TYR A 55 -20.89 -16.86 -37.82
N ARG A 56 -21.68 -17.44 -38.74
CA ARG A 56 -23.10 -17.76 -38.54
C ARG A 56 -23.18 -19.13 -37.84
N SER A 57 -23.64 -19.15 -36.59
CA SER A 57 -24.16 -20.35 -35.94
C SER A 57 -25.55 -20.05 -35.38
N SER A 58 -26.55 -20.68 -36.01
CA SER A 58 -27.84 -21.12 -35.46
C SER A 58 -28.79 -20.06 -34.90
N ALA A 59 -29.76 -19.67 -35.73
CA ALA A 59 -31.04 -19.16 -35.27
C ALA A 59 -31.81 -20.28 -34.55
N VAL A 60 -31.93 -20.18 -33.22
CA VAL A 60 -32.97 -20.87 -32.46
C VAL A 60 -33.95 -19.80 -32.00
N THR A 61 -35.19 -19.94 -32.47
CA THR A 61 -36.37 -19.23 -32.01
C THR A 61 -36.60 -19.45 -30.52
N GLY A 62 -36.50 -18.38 -29.72
CA GLY A 62 -36.86 -18.39 -28.31
C GLY A 62 -36.32 -17.14 -27.63
N GLY A 63 -37.21 -16.28 -27.14
CA GLY A 63 -36.85 -15.01 -26.52
C GLY A 63 -35.93 -15.21 -25.32
N SER A 64 -34.68 -14.80 -25.45
CA SER A 64 -33.78 -14.54 -24.33
C SER A 64 -32.74 -13.54 -24.82
N SER A 65 -32.69 -12.38 -24.17
CA SER A 65 -31.59 -11.43 -24.36
C SER A 65 -30.25 -12.15 -24.22
N PRO A 66 -29.22 -11.85 -25.04
CA PRO A 66 -27.89 -12.44 -24.90
C PRO A 66 -27.17 -11.98 -23.61
N PHE A 67 -27.77 -11.05 -22.88
CA PHE A 67 -27.27 -10.55 -21.61
C PHE A 67 -27.75 -11.40 -20.44
N VAL A 68 -26.81 -11.83 -19.61
CA VAL A 68 -27.00 -12.69 -18.43
C VAL A 68 -27.74 -11.96 -17.30
N GLU A 69 -28.07 -10.67 -17.45
CA GLU A 69 -28.78 -9.86 -16.45
C GLU A 69 -30.05 -10.55 -15.93
N ASN A 70 -30.82 -11.21 -16.80
CA ASN A 70 -32.05 -11.91 -16.43
C ASN A 70 -31.82 -13.18 -15.60
N GLN A 71 -30.57 -13.65 -15.51
CA GLN A 71 -30.14 -14.76 -14.64
C GLN A 71 -29.40 -14.29 -13.38
N LEU A 72 -29.09 -13.00 -13.26
CA LEU A 72 -28.49 -12.43 -12.06
C LEU A 72 -29.55 -12.28 -10.98
N LYS A 73 -29.65 -13.28 -10.11
CA LYS A 73 -30.42 -13.14 -8.87
C LYS A 73 -29.65 -12.18 -7.95
N PRO A 74 -30.33 -11.21 -7.31
CA PRO A 74 -29.72 -10.42 -6.25
C PRO A 74 -29.13 -11.37 -5.21
N ILE A 75 -27.83 -11.26 -4.94
CA ILE A 75 -27.22 -12.01 -3.84
C ILE A 75 -27.96 -11.54 -2.57
N PRO A 76 -28.54 -12.46 -1.78
CA PRO A 76 -29.19 -12.08 -0.54
C PRO A 76 -28.21 -11.25 0.31
N ILE A 77 -28.72 -10.17 0.91
CA ILE A 77 -27.93 -9.32 1.80
C ILE A 77 -27.32 -10.25 2.85
N SER A 78 -25.98 -10.34 2.85
CA SER A 78 -25.27 -11.20 3.78
C SER A 78 -25.68 -10.82 5.21
N THR A 79 -26.11 -11.80 5.99
CA THR A 79 -26.40 -11.61 7.42
C THR A 79 -25.10 -11.47 8.24
N LEU A 80 -23.94 -11.67 7.61
CA LEU A 80 -22.64 -11.50 8.24
C LEU A 80 -22.32 -10.01 8.37
N PRO A 81 -21.64 -9.61 9.46
CA PRO A 81 -21.13 -8.25 9.59
C PRO A 81 -20.23 -7.89 8.39
N PRO A 82 -20.12 -6.60 8.03
CA PRO A 82 -19.22 -6.18 6.96
C PRO A 82 -17.80 -6.68 7.26
N PRO A 83 -16.98 -6.96 6.23
CA PRO A 83 -15.62 -7.43 6.44
C PRO A 83 -14.85 -6.44 7.31
N PRO A 84 -13.95 -6.94 8.17
CA PRO A 84 -13.18 -6.06 9.03
C PRO A 84 -12.20 -5.22 8.22
N ARG A 85 -11.66 -4.17 8.85
CA ARG A 85 -10.71 -3.26 8.21
C ARG A 85 -9.49 -3.10 9.10
N PHE A 86 -8.32 -3.42 8.56
CA PHE A 86 -7.06 -3.28 9.29
C PHE A 86 -6.42 -1.92 9.05
N ALA A 87 -5.73 -1.42 10.05
CA ALA A 87 -4.92 -0.22 10.00
C ALA A 87 -3.47 -0.58 10.33
N TYR A 88 -2.59 -0.50 9.33
CA TYR A 88 -1.20 -0.91 9.46
C TYR A 88 -0.28 0.29 9.69
N LEU A 89 0.63 0.17 10.65
CA LEU A 89 1.87 0.95 10.69
C LEU A 89 3.00 0.09 10.13
N ILE A 90 3.72 0.56 9.12
CA ILE A 90 4.96 -0.07 8.65
C ILE A 90 6.11 0.91 8.83
N SER A 91 7.03 0.60 9.75
CA SER A 91 8.16 1.47 10.09
C SER A 91 9.50 0.87 9.62
N GLY A 92 10.39 1.71 9.11
CA GLY A 92 11.75 1.34 8.74
C GLY A 92 12.79 2.39 9.13
N SER A 93 14.06 2.04 8.93
CA SER A 93 15.23 2.86 9.19
C SER A 93 16.06 3.07 7.90
N ALA A 94 17.29 3.57 8.04
CA ALA A 94 18.24 3.65 6.93
C ALA A 94 18.40 2.33 6.17
N GLY A 95 18.29 2.38 4.84
CA GLY A 95 18.41 1.20 3.97
C GLY A 95 17.13 0.37 3.81
N ASP A 96 16.09 0.62 4.61
CA ASP A 96 14.88 -0.21 4.63
C ASP A 96 13.85 0.18 3.57
N CYS A 97 14.06 1.27 2.83
CA CYS A 97 13.05 1.83 1.91
C CYS A 97 12.49 0.78 0.93
N ARG A 98 13.35 -0.05 0.34
CA ARG A 98 12.93 -1.12 -0.58
C ARG A 98 12.12 -2.21 0.10
N MET A 99 12.54 -2.63 1.30
CA MET A 99 11.86 -3.67 2.06
C MET A 99 10.50 -3.18 2.54
N LEU A 100 10.41 -1.93 2.99
CA LEU A 100 9.16 -1.28 3.36
C LEU A 100 8.18 -1.21 2.19
N LYS A 101 8.62 -0.78 1.00
CA LYS A 101 7.79 -0.77 -0.22
C LYS A 101 7.28 -2.17 -0.55
N ARG A 102 8.15 -3.18 -0.49
CA ARG A 102 7.80 -4.59 -0.72
C ARG A 102 6.73 -5.08 0.26
N THR A 103 6.92 -4.82 1.55
CA THR A 103 5.98 -5.24 2.61
C THR A 103 4.63 -4.52 2.48
N LEU A 104 4.63 -3.21 2.18
CA LEU A 104 3.40 -2.47 1.91
C LEU A 104 2.61 -3.08 0.73
N LEU A 105 3.29 -3.38 -0.38
CA LEU A 105 2.64 -3.98 -1.55
C LEU A 105 2.08 -5.38 -1.24
N ALA A 106 2.79 -6.20 -0.47
CA ALA A 106 2.33 -7.53 -0.08
C ALA A 106 1.10 -7.49 0.84
N LEU A 107 0.96 -6.44 1.65
CA LEU A 107 -0.16 -6.25 2.58
C LEU A 107 -1.32 -5.47 1.98
N TYR A 108 -1.16 -4.89 0.78
CA TYR A 108 -2.11 -3.89 0.28
C TYR A 108 -3.48 -4.51 -0.03
N HIS A 109 -4.52 -3.90 0.53
CA HIS A 109 -5.91 -4.19 0.26
C HIS A 109 -6.72 -2.87 0.33
N PRO A 110 -7.67 -2.61 -0.60
CA PRO A 110 -8.36 -1.31 -0.69
C PRO A 110 -9.23 -0.98 0.54
N LEU A 111 -9.66 -1.97 1.33
CA LEU A 111 -10.46 -1.73 2.54
C LEU A 111 -9.63 -1.25 3.74
N ASN A 112 -8.34 -1.59 3.76
CA ASN A 112 -7.44 -1.34 4.88
C ASN A 112 -6.85 0.08 4.81
N GLN A 113 -6.25 0.52 5.91
CA GLN A 113 -5.54 1.79 6.04
C GLN A 113 -4.07 1.55 6.32
N TYR A 114 -3.20 2.41 5.80
CA TYR A 114 -1.76 2.25 5.92
C TYR A 114 -1.10 3.58 6.29
N VAL A 115 -0.21 3.52 7.28
CA VAL A 115 0.75 4.57 7.59
C VAL A 115 2.14 3.98 7.45
N VAL A 116 2.97 4.62 6.62
CA VAL A 116 4.38 4.27 6.48
C VAL A 116 5.27 5.34 7.09
N HIS A 117 6.38 4.91 7.69
CA HIS A 117 7.36 5.80 8.30
C HIS A 117 8.78 5.28 8.04
N LEU A 118 9.64 6.17 7.55
CA LEU A 118 11.08 5.99 7.59
C LEU A 118 11.64 6.98 8.60
N ASP A 119 12.41 6.48 9.55
CA ASP A 119 12.99 7.30 10.61
C ASP A 119 14.05 8.28 10.06
N ARG A 120 14.54 9.15 10.94
CA ARG A 120 15.50 10.19 10.56
C ARG A 120 16.91 9.66 10.25
N GLU A 121 17.21 8.41 10.58
CA GLU A 121 18.47 7.78 10.17
C GLU A 121 18.50 7.56 8.66
N ALA A 122 17.34 7.28 8.05
CA ALA A 122 17.21 7.19 6.59
C ALA A 122 17.52 8.53 5.91
N SER A 123 18.21 8.43 4.77
CA SER A 123 18.66 9.60 4.03
C SER A 123 17.47 10.42 3.52
N SER A 124 17.69 11.71 3.23
CA SER A 124 16.63 12.55 2.65
C SER A 124 16.17 12.00 1.30
N GLU A 125 17.07 11.42 0.53
CA GLU A 125 16.78 10.78 -0.76
C GLU A 125 15.88 9.56 -0.58
N GLU A 126 16.17 8.68 0.38
CA GLU A 126 15.31 7.50 0.67
C GLU A 126 13.90 7.90 1.10
N ARG A 127 13.80 8.93 1.97
CA ARG A 127 12.51 9.44 2.43
C ARG A 127 11.72 10.10 1.30
N LEU A 128 12.36 10.90 0.46
CA LEU A 128 11.73 11.50 -0.72
C LEU A 128 11.30 10.44 -1.74
N ASP A 129 12.10 9.38 -1.92
CA ASP A 129 11.76 8.25 -2.79
C ASP A 129 10.54 7.46 -2.27
N LEU A 130 10.40 7.29 -0.95
CA LEU A 130 9.20 6.71 -0.37
C LEU A 130 7.98 7.63 -0.53
N GLU A 131 8.15 8.94 -0.30
CA GLU A 131 7.07 9.92 -0.43
C GLU A 131 6.52 9.97 -1.86
N LYS A 132 7.41 10.04 -2.86
CA LYS A 132 7.05 9.98 -4.28
C LYS A 132 6.34 8.68 -4.61
N PHE A 133 6.88 7.55 -4.16
CA PHE A 133 6.24 6.26 -4.37
C PHE A 133 4.80 6.22 -3.85
N VAL A 134 4.55 6.73 -2.63
CA VAL A 134 3.19 6.76 -2.08
C VAL A 134 2.25 7.68 -2.86
N LYS A 135 2.73 8.87 -3.27
CA LYS A 135 1.94 9.87 -4.01
C LYS A 135 1.64 9.48 -5.46
N ASP A 136 2.62 8.89 -6.13
CA ASP A 136 2.59 8.63 -7.57
C ASP A 136 2.02 7.24 -7.88
N HIS A 137 1.91 6.34 -6.90
CA HIS A 137 1.34 5.03 -7.11
C HIS A 137 -0.17 5.14 -7.44
N PRO A 138 -0.61 4.68 -8.63
CA PRO A 138 -1.94 4.99 -9.16
C PRO A 138 -3.07 4.46 -8.27
N VAL A 139 -2.88 3.29 -7.66
CA VAL A 139 -3.88 2.68 -6.78
C VAL A 139 -3.96 3.42 -5.45
N PHE A 140 -2.82 3.83 -4.89
CA PHE A 140 -2.79 4.51 -3.58
C PHE A 140 -3.38 5.90 -3.70
N ASN A 141 -3.09 6.60 -4.79
CA ASN A 141 -3.66 7.91 -5.09
C ASN A 141 -5.18 7.82 -5.29
N LYS A 142 -5.64 6.84 -6.09
CA LYS A 142 -7.07 6.64 -6.36
C LYS A 142 -7.88 6.28 -5.10
N VAL A 143 -7.35 5.40 -4.25
CA VAL A 143 -8.07 4.91 -3.05
C VAL A 143 -7.87 5.83 -1.85
N GLY A 144 -6.72 6.50 -1.74
CA GLY A 144 -6.43 7.45 -0.66
C GLY A 144 -6.18 6.80 0.70
N ASN A 145 -5.83 5.51 0.74
CA ASN A 145 -5.72 4.73 1.99
C ASN A 145 -4.28 4.51 2.48
N VAL A 146 -3.27 5.08 1.81
CA VAL A 146 -1.85 5.00 2.21
C VAL A 146 -1.33 6.40 2.50
N ARG A 147 -0.72 6.58 3.67
CA ARG A 147 -0.16 7.86 4.14
C ARG A 147 1.27 7.66 4.59
N MET A 148 2.11 8.69 4.39
CA MET A 148 3.48 8.69 4.91
C MET A 148 3.63 9.74 6.01
N ILE A 149 4.28 9.37 7.11
CA ILE A 149 4.75 10.32 8.11
C ILE A 149 5.98 11.04 7.54
N VAL A 150 5.80 12.28 7.09
CA VAL A 150 6.86 13.08 6.45
C VAL A 150 7.85 13.63 7.48
N LYS A 151 7.36 13.97 8.69
CA LYS A 151 8.21 14.44 9.79
C LYS A 151 8.95 13.25 10.42
N ALA A 152 10.12 12.94 9.86
CA ALA A 152 10.97 11.87 10.36
C ALA A 152 11.58 12.23 11.73
N ASN A 153 11.29 11.41 12.73
CA ASN A 153 11.93 11.45 14.04
C ASN A 153 12.99 10.34 14.13
N LEU A 154 13.96 10.47 15.04
CA LEU A 154 14.85 9.35 15.34
C LEU A 154 14.09 8.32 16.17
N VAL A 155 14.20 7.05 15.79
CA VAL A 155 13.53 5.94 16.49
C VAL A 155 14.57 4.96 17.01
N THR A 156 14.66 4.84 18.32
CA THR A 156 15.50 3.87 19.03
C THR A 156 14.66 2.65 19.39
N TYR A 157 15.02 1.46 18.91
CA TYR A 157 14.24 0.22 19.12
C TYR A 157 13.98 -0.08 20.61
N ARG A 158 15.01 0.06 21.45
CA ARG A 158 14.91 -0.16 22.90
C ARG A 158 14.36 1.04 23.66
N GLY A 159 14.16 2.16 22.98
CA GLY A 159 13.80 3.43 23.59
C GLY A 159 12.30 3.74 23.53
N PRO A 160 11.85 4.73 24.31
CA PRO A 160 10.50 5.29 24.26
C PRO A 160 10.15 5.93 22.90
N THR A 161 11.12 6.32 22.07
CA THR A 161 10.84 6.92 20.75
C THR A 161 10.11 5.97 19.80
N MET A 162 10.32 4.65 19.91
CA MET A 162 9.55 3.65 19.17
C MET A 162 8.08 3.61 19.57
N VAL A 163 7.80 3.72 20.88
CA VAL A 163 6.44 3.85 21.40
C VAL A 163 5.80 5.13 20.90
N ALA A 164 6.50 6.27 20.98
CA ALA A 164 6.00 7.55 20.51
C ALA A 164 5.67 7.53 19.01
N ASN A 165 6.51 6.89 18.19
CA ASN A 165 6.23 6.70 16.76
C ASN A 165 4.97 5.86 16.52
N THR A 166 4.80 4.77 17.28
CA THR A 166 3.63 3.89 17.18
C THR A 166 2.34 4.64 17.54
N LEU A 167 2.35 5.38 18.66
CA LEU A 167 1.22 6.21 19.08
C LEU A 167 0.93 7.34 18.08
N HIS A 168 1.97 7.93 17.47
CA HIS A 168 1.80 8.96 16.46
C HIS A 168 1.09 8.44 15.21
N ALA A 169 1.50 7.27 14.71
CA ALA A 169 0.85 6.62 13.57
C ALA A 169 -0.60 6.24 13.88
N ALA A 170 -0.85 5.68 15.07
CA ALA A 170 -2.18 5.36 15.54
C ALA A 170 -3.08 6.62 15.61
N ALA A 171 -2.55 7.75 16.09
CA ALA A 171 -3.28 9.02 16.13
C ALA A 171 -3.63 9.54 14.72
N ILE A 172 -2.72 9.41 13.75
CA ILE A 172 -3.01 9.74 12.34
C ILE A 172 -4.14 8.86 11.81
N LEU A 173 -4.11 7.55 12.09
CA LEU A 173 -5.14 6.61 11.65
C LEU A 173 -6.50 6.87 12.30
N LEU A 174 -6.54 7.27 13.57
CA LEU A 174 -7.79 7.69 14.23
C LEU A 174 -8.37 8.96 13.62
N LYS A 175 -7.50 9.93 13.30
CA LYS A 175 -7.91 11.24 12.78
C LYS A 175 -8.31 11.21 11.31
N GLU A 176 -7.53 10.52 10.48
CA GLU A 176 -7.59 10.63 9.01
C GLU A 176 -7.87 9.29 8.33
N GLY A 177 -7.73 8.16 9.02
CA GLY A 177 -7.91 6.80 8.48
C GLY A 177 -9.38 6.38 8.31
N GLY A 178 -10.33 7.17 8.79
CA GLY A 178 -11.75 6.80 8.77
C GLY A 178 -12.02 5.59 9.65
N ASP A 179 -12.88 4.68 9.17
CA ASP A 179 -13.26 3.51 9.94
C ASP A 179 -12.35 2.30 9.73
N TRP A 180 -11.77 1.82 10.83
CA TRP A 180 -10.99 0.59 10.91
C TRP A 180 -11.27 -0.11 12.25
N ASP A 181 -10.97 -1.41 12.32
CA ASP A 181 -11.30 -2.26 13.47
C ASP A 181 -10.07 -2.62 14.29
N TRP A 182 -8.95 -2.95 13.64
CA TRP A 182 -7.70 -3.32 14.30
C TRP A 182 -6.49 -2.57 13.77
N PHE A 183 -5.66 -2.08 14.69
CA PHE A 183 -4.36 -1.49 14.43
C PHE A 183 -3.26 -2.54 14.57
N ILE A 184 -2.39 -2.68 13.57
CA ILE A 184 -1.28 -3.64 13.56
C ILE A 184 0.01 -2.88 13.26
N ASN A 185 1.00 -2.99 14.14
CA ASN A 185 2.33 -2.43 13.91
C ASN A 185 3.24 -3.47 13.25
N LEU A 186 4.07 -3.02 12.31
CA LEU A 186 5.03 -3.82 11.56
C LEU A 186 6.31 -3.02 11.31
N SER A 187 7.42 -3.73 11.12
CA SER A 187 8.69 -3.24 10.61
C SER A 187 8.81 -3.49 9.10
N ALA A 188 9.78 -2.84 8.46
CA ALA A 188 10.19 -3.15 7.10
C ALA A 188 10.71 -4.60 6.93
N SER A 189 11.19 -5.22 8.00
CA SER A 189 11.67 -6.61 8.01
C SER A 189 10.56 -7.65 8.06
N ASP A 190 9.34 -7.28 8.45
CA ASP A 190 8.22 -8.22 8.52
C ASP A 190 7.64 -8.55 7.15
N TYR A 191 7.00 -9.73 7.06
CA TYR A 191 6.36 -10.20 5.83
C TYR A 191 5.12 -11.06 6.14
N PRO A 192 3.98 -10.85 5.45
CA PRO A 192 2.79 -11.65 5.68
C PRO A 192 3.00 -13.11 5.27
N LEU A 193 2.54 -14.03 6.12
CA LEU A 193 2.51 -15.48 5.84
C LEU A 193 1.15 -15.96 5.33
N VAL A 194 0.12 -15.12 5.46
CA VAL A 194 -1.25 -15.37 5.01
C VAL A 194 -1.69 -14.25 4.09
N THR A 195 -2.64 -14.53 3.19
CA THR A 195 -3.17 -13.51 2.30
C THR A 195 -4.06 -12.53 3.07
N GLN A 196 -4.27 -11.33 2.52
CA GLN A 196 -5.19 -10.37 3.13
C GLN A 196 -6.63 -10.90 3.18
N ASP A 197 -7.06 -11.62 2.14
CA ASP A 197 -8.41 -12.18 2.07
C ASP A 197 -8.63 -13.24 3.15
N ASP A 198 -7.65 -14.13 3.37
CA ASP A 198 -7.72 -15.14 4.44
C ASP A 198 -7.74 -14.49 5.83
N LEU A 199 -6.95 -13.44 6.02
CA LEU A 199 -6.88 -12.70 7.28
C LEU A 199 -8.22 -11.99 7.55
N LEU A 200 -8.77 -11.28 6.56
CA LEU A 200 -10.06 -10.61 6.64
C LEU A 200 -11.20 -11.60 6.91
N HIS A 201 -11.20 -12.75 6.22
CA HIS A 201 -12.16 -13.82 6.45
C HIS A 201 -12.06 -14.35 7.88
N THR A 202 -10.86 -14.67 8.35
CA THR A 202 -10.66 -15.21 9.71
C THR A 202 -11.11 -14.22 10.79
N PHE A 203 -10.74 -12.95 10.66
CA PHE A 203 -11.12 -11.90 11.61
C PHE A 203 -12.60 -11.52 11.55
N SER A 204 -13.31 -11.85 10.47
CA SER A 204 -14.76 -11.57 10.37
C SER A 204 -15.59 -12.33 11.41
N TYR A 205 -15.06 -13.44 11.95
CA TYR A 205 -15.70 -14.25 13.00
C TYR A 205 -15.31 -13.80 14.42
N LEU A 206 -14.39 -12.84 14.56
CA LEU A 206 -13.88 -12.39 15.85
C LEU A 206 -14.60 -11.12 16.33
N PRO A 207 -14.91 -11.01 17.64
CA PRO A 207 -15.37 -9.75 18.22
C PRO A 207 -14.36 -8.62 18.02
N ARG A 208 -14.83 -7.45 17.54
CA ARG A 208 -14.00 -6.31 17.13
C ARG A 208 -13.33 -5.56 18.28
N ASP A 209 -13.72 -5.85 19.51
CA ASP A 209 -13.20 -5.29 20.76
C ASP A 209 -12.02 -6.10 21.35
N LEU A 210 -11.63 -7.21 20.71
CA LEU A 210 -10.50 -8.02 21.15
C LEU A 210 -9.15 -7.38 20.79
N ASN A 211 -8.21 -7.49 21.73
CA ASN A 211 -6.80 -7.13 21.56
C ASN A 211 -5.95 -8.41 21.56
N PHE A 212 -5.00 -8.50 20.63
CA PHE A 212 -4.06 -9.61 20.50
C PHE A 212 -2.68 -9.13 20.91
N ILE A 213 -2.31 -9.44 22.14
CA ILE A 213 -1.06 -9.01 22.76
C ILE A 213 -0.43 -10.20 23.48
N ASP A 214 0.76 -10.60 23.06
CA ASP A 214 1.57 -11.56 23.81
C ASP A 214 2.15 -10.87 25.05
N HIS A 215 1.90 -11.42 26.23
CA HIS A 215 2.29 -10.82 27.50
C HIS A 215 2.49 -11.88 28.60
N THR A 216 3.32 -11.55 29.58
CA THR A 216 3.50 -12.31 30.81
C THR A 216 3.62 -11.36 32.00
N SER A 217 3.00 -11.75 33.12
CA SER A 217 3.17 -11.07 34.41
C SER A 217 4.42 -11.52 35.16
N ASN A 218 5.09 -12.59 34.72
CA ASN A 218 6.32 -13.06 35.34
C ASN A 218 7.51 -12.28 34.79
N ILE A 219 7.73 -11.09 35.36
CA ILE A 219 8.79 -10.18 34.93
C ILE A 219 10.20 -10.66 35.34
N GLY A 220 10.33 -11.45 36.41
CA GLY A 220 11.59 -12.07 36.85
C GLY A 220 12.80 -11.12 36.79
N TRP A 221 13.84 -11.53 36.05
CA TRP A 221 15.07 -10.74 35.89
C TRP A 221 14.87 -9.41 35.14
N LYS A 222 13.82 -9.30 34.29
CA LYS A 222 13.53 -8.07 33.52
C LYS A 222 13.15 -6.92 34.44
N GLU A 223 12.60 -7.19 35.62
CA GLU A 223 12.36 -6.16 36.63
C GLU A 223 13.65 -5.38 36.97
N PHE A 224 14.73 -6.11 37.27
CA PHE A 224 15.99 -5.52 37.70
C PHE A 224 16.79 -4.92 36.55
N GLN A 225 16.64 -5.45 35.34
CA GLN A 225 17.40 -4.99 34.16
C GLN A 225 16.67 -3.94 33.31
N ARG A 226 15.33 -3.83 33.42
CA ARG A 226 14.53 -2.94 32.55
C ARG A 226 13.65 -1.96 33.31
N ALA A 227 13.00 -2.41 34.40
CA ALA A 227 12.06 -1.56 35.14
C ALA A 227 12.74 -0.63 36.16
N LYS A 228 13.68 -1.17 36.93
CA LYS A 228 14.43 -0.43 37.96
C LYS A 228 15.47 0.54 37.38
N PRO A 229 16.21 0.21 36.32
CA PRO A 229 17.13 1.16 35.69
C PRO A 229 16.38 2.31 35.03
N ILE A 230 17.03 3.47 34.98
CA ILE A 230 16.53 4.65 34.30
C ILE A 230 17.39 4.85 33.05
N ILE A 231 16.73 4.99 31.90
CA ILE A 231 17.39 5.29 30.63
C ILE A 231 17.00 6.67 30.11
N ILE A 232 17.86 7.24 29.29
CA ILE A 232 17.58 8.43 28.48
C ILE A 232 17.76 8.05 27.02
N ASP A 233 16.74 8.34 26.22
CA ASP A 233 16.77 8.10 24.77
C ASP A 233 17.42 9.29 24.04
N PRO A 234 18.59 9.12 23.40
CA PRO A 234 19.22 10.18 22.62
C PRO A 234 18.33 10.66 21.47
N GLY A 235 17.43 9.82 20.95
CA GLY A 235 16.52 10.18 19.86
C GLY A 235 15.59 11.37 20.17
N LEU A 236 15.47 11.76 21.45
CA LEU A 236 14.67 12.90 21.88
C LEU A 236 15.39 14.25 21.76
N TYR A 237 16.74 14.28 21.76
CA TYR A 237 17.51 15.55 21.78
C TYR A 237 18.74 15.56 20.85
N SER A 238 19.13 14.41 20.30
CA SER A 238 20.23 14.26 19.36
C SER A 238 19.75 14.29 17.92
N MET A 239 20.65 14.65 17.01
CA MET A 239 20.45 14.56 15.56
C MET A 239 21.07 13.31 14.95
N ARG A 240 21.90 12.58 15.73
CA ARG A 240 22.51 11.30 15.35
C ARG A 240 21.89 10.18 16.16
N LYS A 241 21.60 9.06 15.50
CA LYS A 241 21.12 7.86 16.15
C LYS A 241 22.22 7.27 17.04
N ALA A 242 21.83 6.90 18.25
CA ALA A 242 22.68 6.24 19.24
C ALA A 242 21.80 5.33 20.10
N ASP A 243 22.41 4.32 20.73
CA ASP A 243 21.69 3.49 21.69
C ASP A 243 21.38 4.28 22.97
N VAL A 244 20.49 3.74 23.80
CA VAL A 244 20.02 4.40 25.03
C VAL A 244 21.16 4.67 26.01
N PHE A 245 21.12 5.83 26.67
CA PHE A 245 22.05 6.16 27.75
C PHE A 245 21.52 5.65 29.08
N TRP A 246 22.42 5.08 29.87
CA TRP A 246 22.12 4.57 31.20
C TRP A 246 22.37 5.64 32.25
N VAL A 247 21.41 5.84 33.15
CA VAL A 247 21.57 6.67 34.33
C VAL A 247 22.06 5.78 35.49
N THR A 248 22.95 6.31 36.33
CA THR A 248 23.54 5.55 37.44
C THR A 248 22.53 5.26 38.55
N GLN A 249 21.57 6.17 38.77
CA GLN A 249 20.48 6.00 39.72
C GLN A 249 19.41 5.02 39.20
N LYS A 250 18.78 4.32 40.14
CA LYS A 250 17.67 3.38 39.89
C LYS A 250 16.42 3.84 40.63
N ARG A 251 15.26 3.37 40.18
CA ARG A 251 13.96 3.57 40.82
C ARG A 251 13.35 2.25 41.30
N SER A 252 12.36 2.32 42.17
CA SER A 252 11.46 1.19 42.46
C SER A 252 10.49 0.94 41.30
N VAL A 253 9.86 -0.23 41.31
CA VAL A 253 8.73 -0.55 40.43
C VAL A 253 7.52 0.33 40.79
N PRO A 254 6.62 0.62 39.83
CA PRO A 254 5.48 1.47 40.09
C PRO A 254 4.49 0.75 41.00
N THR A 255 3.87 1.48 41.92
CA THR A 255 2.78 0.98 42.77
C THR A 255 1.40 1.32 42.20
N ALA A 256 1.35 2.23 41.22
CA ALA A 256 0.10 2.72 40.62
C ALA A 256 -0.51 1.78 39.57
N PHE A 257 0.26 0.81 39.07
CA PHE A 257 -0.20 -0.16 38.07
C PHE A 257 0.73 -1.38 38.07
N LYS A 258 0.26 -2.49 37.49
CA LYS A 258 1.05 -3.72 37.38
C LYS A 258 1.83 -3.75 36.05
N LEU A 259 3.11 -4.06 36.15
CA LEU A 259 3.98 -4.24 34.99
C LEU A 259 3.78 -5.62 34.36
N PHE A 260 3.69 -5.62 33.04
CA PHE A 260 3.73 -6.79 32.18
C PHE A 260 4.83 -6.61 31.13
N THR A 261 5.26 -7.71 30.53
CA THR A 261 6.25 -7.72 29.45
C THR A 261 5.86 -8.77 28.41
N GLY A 262 6.16 -8.52 27.15
CA GLY A 262 5.85 -9.46 26.07
C GLY A 262 6.42 -9.01 24.74
N SER A 263 5.65 -9.21 23.68
CA SER A 263 6.05 -8.83 22.32
C SER A 263 5.81 -7.34 22.07
N ALA A 264 6.68 -6.72 21.25
CA ALA A 264 6.44 -5.39 20.70
C ALA A 264 5.42 -5.41 19.54
N TRP A 265 5.13 -6.59 18.98
CA TRP A 265 4.17 -6.79 17.89
C TRP A 265 2.79 -7.13 18.43
N MET A 266 1.77 -6.44 17.93
CA MET A 266 0.41 -6.55 18.44
C MET A 266 -0.63 -6.25 17.35
N ALA A 267 -1.85 -6.73 17.60
CA ALA A 267 -3.05 -6.26 16.92
C ALA A 267 -4.03 -5.70 17.97
N LEU A 268 -4.28 -4.39 17.92
CA LEU A 268 -5.08 -3.68 18.91
C LEU A 268 -6.42 -3.26 18.33
N SER A 269 -7.49 -3.48 19.07
CA SER A 269 -8.82 -2.97 18.72
C SER A 269 -8.82 -1.43 18.68
N ARG A 270 -9.61 -0.85 17.77
CA ARG A 270 -9.76 0.61 17.68
C ARG A 270 -10.21 1.26 18.99
N PRO A 271 -11.17 0.72 19.77
CA PRO A 271 -11.54 1.29 21.06
C PRO A 271 -10.39 1.35 22.06
N PHE A 272 -9.51 0.34 22.08
CA PHE A 272 -8.34 0.35 22.95
C PHE A 272 -7.31 1.41 22.51
N VAL A 273 -7.06 1.53 21.20
CA VAL A 273 -6.19 2.59 20.66
C VAL A 273 -6.76 3.99 20.94
N ASP A 274 -8.06 4.15 20.79
CA ASP A 274 -8.79 5.38 21.13
C ASP A 274 -8.62 5.74 22.60
N TYR A 275 -8.78 4.78 23.51
CA TYR A 275 -8.50 4.95 24.94
C TYR A 275 -7.03 5.32 25.22
N CYS A 276 -6.05 4.71 24.56
CA CYS A 276 -4.64 5.06 24.77
C CYS A 276 -4.31 6.51 24.39
N ILE A 277 -5.02 7.08 23.40
CA ILE A 277 -4.73 8.42 22.87
C ILE A 277 -5.63 9.49 23.49
N TRP A 278 -6.93 9.22 23.60
CA TRP A 278 -7.98 10.15 24.02
C TRP A 278 -8.61 9.83 25.37
N GLY A 279 -8.14 8.77 26.05
CA GLY A 279 -8.65 8.34 27.36
C GLY A 279 -8.81 9.50 28.34
N TRP A 280 -9.99 9.59 28.94
CA TRP A 280 -10.34 10.60 29.95
C TRP A 280 -9.71 10.29 31.31
N ASP A 281 -9.41 9.02 31.57
CA ASP A 281 -8.71 8.59 32.76
C ASP A 281 -7.20 8.88 32.68
N ASN A 282 -6.52 8.81 33.81
CA ASN A 282 -5.11 9.20 33.87
C ASN A 282 -4.14 8.03 33.67
N LEU A 283 -4.63 6.78 33.56
CA LEU A 283 -3.78 5.60 33.45
C LEU A 283 -2.88 5.63 32.21
N PRO A 284 -3.38 5.89 30.97
CA PRO A 284 -2.52 5.93 29.78
C PRO A 284 -1.40 6.98 29.90
N ARG A 285 -1.71 8.16 30.46
CA ARG A 285 -0.73 9.24 30.67
C ARG A 285 0.30 8.85 31.72
N THR A 286 -0.13 8.27 32.83
CA THR A 286 0.75 7.80 33.92
C THR A 286 1.70 6.71 33.44
N VAL A 287 1.18 5.75 32.67
CA VAL A 287 1.99 4.67 32.08
C VAL A 287 2.98 5.25 31.07
N LEU A 288 2.55 6.15 30.17
CA LEU A 288 3.45 6.78 29.20
C LEU A 288 4.59 7.57 29.87
N MET A 289 4.29 8.33 30.92
CA MET A 289 5.30 9.02 31.72
C MET A 289 6.31 8.05 32.34
N TYR A 290 5.84 6.91 32.88
CA TYR A 290 6.72 5.90 33.46
C TYR A 290 7.63 5.25 32.41
N TYR A 291 7.08 4.94 31.23
CA TYR A 291 7.79 4.29 30.14
C TYR A 291 8.73 5.21 29.36
N ALA A 292 8.65 6.54 29.54
CA ALA A 292 9.61 7.49 28.97
C ALA A 292 11.08 7.20 29.39
N ASN A 293 11.29 6.50 30.51
CA ASN A 293 12.62 6.11 30.99
C ASN A 293 12.77 4.59 31.21
N PHE A 294 11.97 3.78 30.50
CA PHE A 294 11.98 2.32 30.62
C PHE A 294 12.68 1.65 29.43
N LEU A 295 13.52 0.65 29.70
CA LEU A 295 14.23 -0.07 28.64
C LEU A 295 13.32 -1.07 27.91
N SER A 296 13.39 -1.12 26.57
CA SER A 296 12.51 -1.96 25.73
C SER A 296 11.04 -1.63 25.96
N SER A 297 10.75 -0.32 26.02
CA SER A 297 9.40 0.22 26.24
C SER A 297 8.28 -0.37 25.36
N PRO A 298 8.52 -0.66 24.06
CA PRO A 298 7.50 -1.27 23.20
C PRO A 298 6.98 -2.62 23.70
N GLU A 299 7.79 -3.37 24.44
CA GLU A 299 7.43 -4.71 24.95
C GLU A 299 6.56 -4.67 26.22
N GLY A 300 6.23 -3.50 26.77
CA GLY A 300 5.54 -3.41 28.07
C GLY A 300 4.43 -2.37 28.17
N LEU A 301 4.54 -1.24 27.46
CA LEU A 301 3.61 -0.12 27.61
C LEU A 301 2.14 -0.52 27.45
N LEU A 302 1.84 -1.27 26.39
CA LEU A 302 0.46 -1.60 25.98
C LEU A 302 -0.07 -2.87 26.67
N THR A 303 0.69 -3.40 27.63
CA THR A 303 0.32 -4.59 28.43
C THR A 303 -0.01 -4.28 29.88
N CYS A 304 0.17 -3.02 30.32
CA CYS A 304 -0.08 -2.63 31.70
C CYS A 304 -1.58 -2.57 32.03
N ASN A 305 -1.94 -2.92 33.26
CA ASN A 305 -3.31 -2.79 33.77
C ASN A 305 -3.31 -2.10 35.15
N GLY A 306 -4.36 -1.32 35.41
CA GLY A 306 -4.62 -0.60 36.67
C GLY A 306 -5.23 -1.49 37.75
#